data_AF-A0A2H0V738-F1
#
_entry.id   AF-A0A2H0V738-F1
#
_cell.length_a   1.000
_cell.length_b   1.000
_cell.length_c   1.000
_cell.angle_alpha   90.00
_cell.angle_beta   90.00
_cell.angle_gamma   90.00
#
_symmetry.space_group_name_H-M   'P 1'
#
loop_
_entity.id
_entity.type
_entity.pdbx_description
1 polymer ?
#
loop_
_entity_poly.entity_id
_entity_poly.type
_entity_poly.pdbx_seq_one_letter_code
_entity_poly.pdbx_strand_id
1 'polypeptide(L)'
;MKKYLIIVFGVILMLVLVVGAQAQTLTERLNGKILLQVQEHGEAWYIYPLDGFRYYLGRPADAFTLMKELSLGVSDADFDKFNGKAPARLAGRILFKPEDNGKAYYVKPDDLSLHYLGRPLDAFNLMREMGLGITTENLEQITIAPLSQMEGFVDCGQTEINGEFYKVGFTCIVQKFDRCQPATYQATVDLGSLGGLVTYVYRIIGLEDGGCLVQTQYTQNPNPDWIKKKLMCHYDNNKSLFEAHDEVFNRLWVEKDKSDCTGDLADILTQ
;
A
#
# COMPACT_ATOMS: atom_id res chain seq x y z
N MET A 1 -34.69 51.83 18.75
CA MET A 1 -34.96 50.58 17.99
C MET A 1 -34.03 50.42 16.79
N LYS A 2 -33.93 51.40 15.87
CA LYS A 2 -33.08 51.30 14.65
C LYS A 2 -31.57 51.04 14.89
N LYS A 3 -30.98 51.59 15.96
CA LYS A 3 -29.56 51.40 16.31
C LYS A 3 -29.25 49.97 16.82
N TYR A 4 -30.17 49.37 17.57
CA TYR A 4 -30.03 47.98 18.06
C TYR A 4 -30.19 46.97 16.91
N LEU A 5 -31.00 47.30 15.89
CA LEU A 5 -31.19 46.46 14.71
C LEU A 5 -29.93 46.36 13.84
N ILE A 6 -29.15 47.46 13.74
CA ILE A 6 -27.86 47.48 13.01
C ILE A 6 -26.80 46.67 13.77
N ILE A 7 -26.77 46.76 15.10
CA ILE A 7 -25.82 45.99 15.92
C ILE A 7 -26.14 44.48 15.85
N VAL A 8 -27.42 44.11 15.92
CA VAL A 8 -27.85 42.70 15.79
C VAL A 8 -27.53 42.16 14.40
N PHE A 9 -27.76 42.94 13.34
CA PHE A 9 -27.39 42.54 11.98
C PHE A 9 -25.87 42.39 11.80
N GLY A 10 -25.08 43.28 12.40
CA GLY A 10 -23.62 43.19 12.40
C GLY A 10 -23.08 41.97 13.15
N VAL A 11 -23.66 41.64 14.31
CA VAL A 11 -23.30 40.44 15.09
C VAL A 11 -23.72 39.17 14.36
N ILE A 12 -24.90 39.15 13.71
CA ILE A 12 -25.35 38.01 12.90
C ILE A 12 -24.44 37.83 11.67
N LEU A 13 -24.09 38.91 10.97
CA LEU A 13 -23.17 38.87 9.82
C LEU A 13 -21.77 38.39 10.24
N MET A 14 -21.28 38.83 11.40
CA MET A 14 -20.01 38.37 11.97
C MET A 14 -20.06 36.91 12.42
N LEU A 15 -21.19 36.44 13.00
CA LEU A 15 -21.38 35.03 13.32
C LEU A 15 -21.42 34.15 12.06
N VAL A 16 -22.07 34.61 10.98
CA VAL A 16 -22.14 33.87 9.71
C VAL A 16 -20.76 33.72 9.06
N LEU A 17 -19.87 34.70 9.23
CA LEU A 17 -18.49 34.64 8.71
C LEU A 17 -17.59 33.63 9.45
N VAL A 18 -17.87 33.30 10.71
CA VAL A 18 -17.04 32.38 11.53
C VAL A 18 -17.40 30.91 11.29
N VAL A 19 -18.62 30.61 10.82
CA VAL A 19 -19.11 29.22 10.67
C VAL A 19 -18.62 28.53 9.39
N GLY A 20 -17.94 29.24 8.48
CA GLY A 20 -17.60 28.74 7.14
C GLY A 20 -16.20 28.14 6.91
N ALA A 21 -15.28 28.18 7.88
CA ALA A 21 -13.90 27.74 7.67
C ALA A 21 -13.66 26.31 8.19
N GLN A 22 -13.97 25.30 7.37
CA GLN A 22 -13.48 23.94 7.60
C GLN A 22 -12.02 23.86 7.15
N ALA A 23 -11.12 23.42 8.04
CA ALA A 23 -9.73 23.17 7.68
C ALA A 23 -9.66 21.88 6.84
N GLN A 24 -9.09 21.97 5.64
CA GLN A 24 -8.89 20.82 4.77
C GLN A 24 -8.02 19.77 5.47
N THR A 25 -8.42 18.50 5.43
CA THR A 25 -7.64 17.42 6.04
C THR A 25 -6.32 17.22 5.30
N LEU A 26 -5.33 16.61 5.96
CA LEU A 26 -4.04 16.34 5.33
C LEU A 26 -4.20 15.46 4.08
N THR A 27 -5.05 14.43 4.15
CA THR A 27 -5.41 13.56 3.03
C THR A 27 -5.99 14.34 1.86
N GLU A 28 -6.93 15.25 2.12
CA GLU A 28 -7.51 16.09 1.07
C GLU A 28 -6.46 17.00 0.41
N ARG A 29 -5.52 17.54 1.19
CA ARG A 29 -4.44 18.42 0.67
C ARG A 29 -3.42 17.67 -0.16
N LEU A 30 -3.16 16.41 0.18
CA LEU A 30 -2.17 15.56 -0.46
C LEU A 30 -2.77 14.62 -1.50
N ASN A 31 -4.08 14.74 -1.76
CA ASN A 31 -4.80 13.82 -2.62
C ASN A 31 -4.21 13.80 -4.03
N GLY A 32 -3.97 12.60 -4.56
CA GLY A 32 -3.40 12.44 -5.89
C GLY A 32 -1.90 12.72 -5.98
N LYS A 33 -1.23 13.13 -4.90
CA LYS A 33 0.21 13.40 -4.89
C LYS A 33 1.03 12.14 -4.67
N ILE A 34 2.28 12.24 -5.11
CA ILE A 34 3.34 11.30 -4.76
C ILE A 34 4.15 11.94 -3.65
N LEU A 35 4.44 11.18 -2.61
CA LEU A 35 5.11 11.63 -1.42
C LEU A 35 6.42 10.85 -1.24
N LEU A 36 7.44 11.52 -0.73
CA LEU A 36 8.70 10.90 -0.32
C LEU A 36 8.89 11.05 1.18
N GLN A 37 9.00 9.93 1.88
CA GLN A 37 9.25 9.93 3.32
C GLN A 37 10.71 10.32 3.61
N VAL A 38 10.94 11.54 4.06
CA VAL A 38 12.30 12.11 4.15
C VAL A 38 13.03 11.79 5.46
N GLN A 39 12.34 11.25 6.45
CA GLN A 39 12.89 10.97 7.79
C GLN A 39 13.28 9.49 7.99
N GLU A 40 13.04 8.64 7.00
CA GLU A 40 13.36 7.21 7.03
C GLU A 40 14.24 6.84 5.83
N HIS A 41 13.90 5.80 5.07
CA HIS A 41 14.72 5.28 3.97
C HIS A 41 14.42 5.92 2.62
N GLY A 42 13.60 6.98 2.58
CA GLY A 42 13.19 7.61 1.33
C GLY A 42 12.12 6.81 0.60
N GLU A 43 11.22 6.16 1.35
CA GLU A 43 10.05 5.44 0.87
C GLU A 43 9.16 6.37 0.04
N ALA A 44 8.67 5.87 -1.09
CA ALA A 44 7.77 6.62 -1.96
C ALA A 44 6.33 6.12 -1.81
N TRP A 45 5.39 7.05 -1.77
CA TRP A 45 3.98 6.77 -1.52
C TRP A 45 3.12 7.50 -2.54
N TYR A 46 1.99 6.92 -2.94
CA TYR A 46 1.00 7.55 -3.81
C TYR A 46 -0.34 7.64 -3.07
N ILE A 47 -0.91 8.84 -2.99
CA ILE A 47 -2.24 9.05 -2.40
C ILE A 47 -3.27 8.89 -3.50
N TYR A 48 -3.99 7.77 -3.53
CA TYR A 48 -4.91 7.49 -4.63
C TYR A 48 -6.15 8.39 -4.51
N PRO A 49 -6.49 9.18 -5.55
CA PRO A 49 -7.49 10.23 -5.38
C PRO A 49 -8.93 9.77 -5.25
N LEU A 50 -9.23 8.48 -5.44
CA LEU A 50 -10.60 7.96 -5.31
C LEU A 50 -10.95 7.50 -3.89
N ASP A 51 -9.98 7.06 -3.10
CA ASP A 51 -10.20 6.59 -1.73
C ASP A 51 -9.40 7.37 -0.67
N GLY A 52 -8.42 8.17 -1.08
CA GLY A 52 -7.57 8.94 -0.19
C GLY A 52 -6.56 8.08 0.58
N PHE A 53 -6.41 6.79 0.23
CA PHE A 53 -5.42 5.94 0.87
C PHE A 53 -4.02 6.21 0.34
N ARG A 54 -3.02 6.07 1.23
CA ARG A 54 -1.62 6.00 0.82
C ARG A 54 -1.27 4.58 0.40
N TYR A 55 -0.69 4.48 -0.79
CA TYR A 55 -0.17 3.26 -1.36
C TYR A 55 1.34 3.35 -1.39
N TYR A 56 2.02 2.36 -0.82
CA TYR A 56 3.46 2.28 -0.94
C TYR A 56 3.84 1.96 -2.38
N LEU A 57 4.80 2.69 -2.95
CA LEU A 57 5.26 2.46 -4.32
C LEU A 57 6.33 1.37 -4.39
N GLY A 58 7.00 1.03 -3.29
CA GLY A 58 7.99 -0.05 -3.25
C GLY A 58 9.10 0.10 -4.29
N ARG A 59 9.44 -0.99 -4.98
CA ARG A 59 10.43 -1.03 -6.06
C ARG A 59 9.78 -0.67 -7.40
N PRO A 60 10.55 -0.39 -8.47
CA PRO A 60 9.99 -0.04 -9.77
C PRO A 60 8.94 -1.03 -10.32
N ALA A 61 9.12 -2.33 -10.11
CA ALA A 61 8.17 -3.35 -10.55
C ALA A 61 6.86 -3.36 -9.71
N ASP A 62 6.97 -3.13 -8.41
CA ASP A 62 5.83 -3.06 -7.49
C ASP A 62 5.00 -1.80 -7.80
N ALA A 63 5.67 -0.66 -7.95
CA ALA A 63 5.07 0.60 -8.39
C ALA A 63 4.32 0.42 -9.71
N PHE A 64 4.92 -0.24 -10.70
CA PHE A 64 4.29 -0.44 -12.00
C PHE A 64 3.01 -1.27 -11.91
N THR A 65 3.01 -2.34 -11.12
CA THR A 65 1.82 -3.19 -10.90
C THR A 65 0.70 -2.40 -10.24
N LEU A 66 1.02 -1.69 -9.15
CA LEU A 66 0.10 -0.81 -8.44
C LEU A 66 -0.48 0.27 -9.37
N MET A 67 0.37 0.96 -10.13
CA MET A 67 -0.05 2.03 -11.03
C MET A 67 -0.95 1.51 -12.15
N LYS A 68 -0.70 0.31 -12.66
CA LYS A 68 -1.56 -0.35 -13.64
C LYS A 68 -2.94 -0.64 -13.06
N GLU A 69 -3.00 -1.16 -11.83
CA GLU A 69 -4.25 -1.51 -11.16
C GLU A 69 -5.10 -0.29 -10.83
N LEU A 70 -4.47 0.80 -10.39
CA LEU A 70 -5.14 2.06 -10.05
C LEU A 70 -5.37 2.98 -11.26
N SER A 71 -4.93 2.58 -12.46
CA SER A 71 -5.04 3.40 -13.66
C SER A 71 -6.47 3.48 -14.20
N LEU A 72 -6.78 4.60 -14.84
CA LEU A 72 -8.01 4.80 -15.60
C LEU A 72 -7.72 4.63 -17.09
N GLY A 73 -8.42 3.71 -17.74
CA GLY A 73 -8.41 3.60 -19.20
C GLY A 73 -8.99 4.87 -19.86
N VAL A 74 -8.31 5.42 -20.85
CA VAL A 74 -8.77 6.56 -21.65
C VAL A 74 -8.55 6.30 -23.14
N SER A 75 -9.56 6.61 -23.96
CA SER A 75 -9.47 6.50 -25.42
C SER A 75 -8.55 7.59 -25.99
N ASP A 76 -7.95 7.34 -27.16
CA ASP A 76 -7.13 8.36 -27.83
C ASP A 76 -7.97 9.62 -28.13
N ALA A 77 -9.21 9.44 -28.56
CA ALA A 77 -10.12 10.54 -28.88
C ALA A 77 -10.45 11.43 -27.67
N ASP A 78 -10.57 10.86 -26.46
CA ASP A 78 -10.80 11.66 -25.25
C ASP A 78 -9.51 12.28 -24.72
N PHE A 79 -8.39 11.56 -24.83
CA PHE A 79 -7.08 12.06 -24.43
C PHE A 79 -6.66 13.27 -25.27
N ASP A 80 -6.90 13.24 -26.58
CA ASP A 80 -6.55 14.33 -27.49
C ASP A 80 -7.31 15.63 -27.18
N LYS A 81 -8.53 15.52 -26.63
CA LYS A 81 -9.31 16.69 -26.18
C LYS A 81 -8.67 17.43 -25.00
N PHE A 82 -7.73 16.82 -24.28
CA PHE A 82 -7.06 17.45 -23.15
C PHE A 82 -6.13 18.58 -23.59
N ASN A 83 -5.63 18.54 -24.83
CA ASN A 83 -4.73 19.58 -25.37
C ASN A 83 -3.57 19.94 -24.41
N GLY A 84 -2.95 18.91 -23.83
CA GLY A 84 -1.82 19.04 -22.89
C GLY A 84 -2.20 19.25 -21.42
N LYS A 85 -3.48 19.47 -21.08
CA LYS A 85 -3.95 19.59 -19.68
C LYS A 85 -5.20 18.74 -19.43
N ALA A 86 -5.11 17.85 -18.45
CA ALA A 86 -6.24 17.01 -18.09
C ALA A 86 -7.36 17.83 -17.40
N PRO A 87 -8.63 17.40 -17.49
CA PRO A 87 -9.70 17.95 -16.66
C PRO A 87 -9.40 17.83 -15.16
N ALA A 88 -9.79 18.82 -14.37
CA ALA A 88 -9.51 18.86 -12.91
C ALA A 88 -10.01 17.61 -12.16
N ARG A 89 -11.10 16.97 -12.61
CA ARG A 89 -11.60 15.71 -12.05
C ARG A 89 -10.62 14.52 -12.18
N LEU A 90 -9.59 14.65 -13.01
CA LEU A 90 -8.54 13.67 -13.20
C LEU A 90 -7.25 14.02 -12.45
N ALA A 91 -7.24 15.09 -11.64
CA ALA A 91 -6.07 15.47 -10.84
C ALA A 91 -5.53 14.28 -10.03
N GLY A 92 -4.23 14.01 -10.17
CA GLY A 92 -3.55 12.92 -9.51
C GLY A 92 -3.81 11.53 -10.07
N ARG A 93 -4.69 11.37 -11.06
CA ARG A 93 -4.96 10.06 -11.67
C ARG A 93 -3.80 9.64 -12.56
N ILE A 94 -3.65 8.33 -12.68
CA ILE A 94 -2.84 7.70 -13.71
C ILE A 94 -3.79 7.29 -14.84
N LEU A 95 -3.51 7.77 -16.05
CA LEU A 95 -4.28 7.50 -17.25
C LEU A 95 -3.54 6.48 -18.09
N PHE A 96 -4.21 5.40 -18.45
CA PHE A 96 -3.68 4.34 -19.29
C PHE A 96 -4.35 4.39 -20.67
N LYS A 97 -3.54 4.45 -21.73
CA LYS A 97 -3.99 4.49 -23.12
C LYS A 97 -3.82 3.09 -23.74
N PRO A 98 -4.85 2.23 -23.74
CA PRO A 98 -4.74 0.89 -24.32
C PRO A 98 -4.48 0.90 -25.84
N GLU A 99 -4.99 1.92 -26.54
CA GLU A 99 -4.88 2.08 -28.00
C GLU A 99 -3.49 2.56 -28.45
N ASP A 100 -2.75 3.23 -27.57
CA ASP A 100 -1.43 3.80 -27.83
C ASP A 100 -0.34 2.97 -27.12
N ASN A 101 -0.24 1.68 -27.49
CA ASN A 101 0.75 0.74 -26.98
C ASN A 101 0.81 0.63 -25.44
N GLY A 102 -0.29 0.89 -24.75
CA GLY A 102 -0.36 0.86 -23.29
C GLY A 102 0.43 1.97 -22.59
N LYS A 103 0.64 3.12 -23.25
CA LYS A 103 1.29 4.27 -22.59
C LYS A 103 0.48 4.74 -21.38
N ALA A 104 1.20 5.13 -20.33
CA ALA A 104 0.61 5.67 -19.11
C ALA A 104 1.08 7.10 -18.83
N TYR A 105 0.18 7.93 -18.30
CA TYR A 105 0.44 9.33 -17.96
C TYR A 105 -0.04 9.62 -16.55
N TYR A 106 0.77 10.27 -15.74
CA TYR A 106 0.35 10.84 -14.46
C TYR A 106 -0.17 12.27 -14.66
N VAL A 107 -1.35 12.55 -14.13
CA VAL A 107 -1.90 13.91 -14.11
C VAL A 107 -1.40 14.60 -12.85
N LYS A 108 -0.44 15.52 -12.99
CA LYS A 108 0.10 16.25 -11.85
C LYS A 108 -1.00 17.14 -11.21
N PRO A 109 -1.34 16.96 -9.92
CA PRO A 109 -2.47 17.66 -9.31
C PRO A 109 -2.38 19.18 -9.31
N ASP A 110 -1.18 19.76 -9.31
CA ASP A 110 -0.99 21.21 -9.13
C ASP A 110 -1.35 22.03 -10.37
N ASP A 111 -1.13 21.47 -11.56
CA ASP A 111 -1.18 22.18 -12.84
C ASP A 111 -1.89 21.38 -13.95
N LEU A 112 -2.29 20.15 -13.66
CA LEU A 112 -2.99 19.21 -14.53
C LEU A 112 -2.19 18.79 -15.76
N SER A 113 -0.86 18.95 -15.74
CA SER A 113 0.00 18.47 -16.81
C SER A 113 0.02 16.95 -16.87
N LEU A 114 0.13 16.43 -18.10
CA LEU A 114 0.21 15.01 -18.40
C LEU A 114 1.69 14.60 -18.48
N HIS A 115 2.15 13.86 -17.48
CA HIS A 115 3.53 13.36 -17.40
C HIS A 115 3.61 11.92 -17.87
N TYR A 116 4.29 11.69 -18.99
CA TYR A 116 4.47 10.34 -19.53
C TYR A 116 5.35 9.50 -18.60
N LEU A 117 4.84 8.34 -18.19
CA LEU A 117 5.53 7.46 -17.23
C LEU A 117 6.58 6.56 -17.89
N GLY A 118 6.58 6.37 -19.20
CA GLY A 118 7.60 5.53 -19.84
C GLY A 118 7.56 4.07 -19.38
N ARG A 119 8.74 3.46 -19.25
CA ARG A 119 8.92 2.09 -18.75
C ARG A 119 8.98 2.08 -17.21
N PRO A 120 8.91 0.92 -16.54
CA PRO A 120 8.86 0.86 -15.07
C PRO A 120 9.95 1.67 -14.34
N LEU A 121 11.20 1.63 -14.81
CA LEU A 121 12.29 2.40 -14.19
C LEU A 121 12.17 3.91 -14.45
N ASP A 122 11.76 4.29 -15.66
CA ASP A 122 11.57 5.70 -16.05
C ASP A 122 10.42 6.30 -15.22
N ALA A 123 9.32 5.56 -15.07
CA ALA A 123 8.17 5.92 -14.24
C ALA A 123 8.61 6.12 -12.80
N PHE A 124 9.31 5.14 -12.23
CA PHE A 124 9.78 5.21 -10.85
C PHE A 124 10.64 6.45 -10.59
N ASN A 125 11.59 6.75 -11.47
CA ASN A 125 12.46 7.92 -11.32
C ASN A 125 11.67 9.23 -11.42
N LEU A 126 10.81 9.35 -12.43
CA LEU A 126 9.97 10.54 -12.63
C LEU A 126 9.05 10.80 -11.44
N MET A 127 8.41 9.74 -10.92
CA MET A 127 7.52 9.84 -9.78
C MET A 127 8.25 10.25 -8.49
N ARG A 128 9.49 9.76 -8.29
CA ARG A 128 10.33 10.22 -7.17
C ARG A 128 10.76 11.67 -7.34
N GLU A 129 11.14 12.09 -8.55
CA GLU A 129 11.50 13.48 -8.83
C GLU A 129 10.34 14.45 -8.52
N MET A 130 9.11 14.05 -8.83
CA MET A 130 7.91 14.82 -8.54
C MET A 130 7.41 14.67 -7.09
N GLY A 131 8.04 13.80 -6.31
CA GLY A 131 7.60 13.43 -4.98
C GLY A 131 7.75 14.57 -3.97
N LEU A 132 6.67 14.89 -3.27
CA LEU A 132 6.67 15.89 -2.21
C LEU A 132 7.22 15.26 -0.92
N GLY A 133 8.23 15.88 -0.32
CA GLY A 133 8.77 15.42 0.97
C GLY A 133 7.71 15.45 2.08
N ILE A 134 7.62 14.36 2.85
CA ILE A 134 6.72 14.24 4.01
C ILE A 134 7.43 13.58 5.20
N THR A 135 7.11 14.03 6.40
CA THR A 135 7.57 13.45 7.68
C THR A 135 6.80 12.17 8.00
N THR A 136 7.39 11.26 8.77
CA THR A 136 6.71 10.02 9.22
C THR A 136 5.41 10.32 9.95
N GLU A 137 5.41 11.28 10.88
CA GLU A 137 4.24 11.69 11.67
C GLU A 137 3.05 12.12 10.79
N ASN A 138 3.28 13.01 9.83
CA ASN A 138 2.23 13.44 8.90
C ASN A 138 1.77 12.32 7.96
N LEU A 139 2.69 11.46 7.51
CA LEU A 139 2.34 10.35 6.63
C LEU A 139 1.43 9.33 7.37
N GLU A 140 1.66 9.11 8.66
CA GLU A 140 0.85 8.22 9.51
C GLU A 140 -0.59 8.71 9.73
N GLN A 141 -0.86 10.01 9.54
CA GLN A 141 -2.22 10.56 9.56
C GLN A 141 -3.03 10.18 8.31
N ILE A 142 -2.37 9.68 7.26
CA ILE A 142 -3.03 9.20 6.05
C ILE A 142 -3.20 7.69 6.16
N THR A 143 -4.44 7.23 6.10
CA THR A 143 -4.75 5.80 6.17
C THR A 143 -4.05 5.05 5.06
N ILE A 144 -3.28 4.02 5.43
CA ILE A 144 -2.64 3.12 4.47
C ILE A 144 -3.71 2.24 3.82
N ALA A 145 -3.60 2.02 2.52
CA ALA A 145 -4.55 1.20 1.79
C ALA A 145 -4.60 -0.22 2.39
N PRO A 146 -5.79 -0.80 2.61
CA PRO A 146 -5.89 -2.18 3.04
C PRO A 146 -5.31 -3.09 1.95
N LEU A 147 -4.11 -3.62 2.21
CA LEU A 147 -3.25 -4.41 1.32
C LEU A 147 -3.86 -5.77 0.88
N SER A 148 -5.17 -5.98 1.08
CA SER A 148 -5.86 -7.24 0.81
C SER A 148 -6.25 -7.45 -0.65
N GLN A 149 -6.10 -6.45 -1.53
CA GLN A 149 -6.62 -6.53 -2.91
C GLN A 149 -5.56 -6.55 -4.03
N MET A 150 -4.30 -6.19 -3.77
CA MET A 150 -3.25 -6.26 -4.80
C MET A 150 -2.41 -7.53 -4.66
N GLU A 151 -2.74 -8.56 -5.44
CA GLU A 151 -1.90 -9.74 -5.56
C GLU A 151 -0.53 -9.36 -6.15
N GLY A 152 0.56 -9.64 -5.42
CA GLY A 152 1.94 -9.49 -5.92
C GLY A 152 2.72 -8.25 -5.46
N PHE A 153 2.12 -7.35 -4.67
CA PHE A 153 2.84 -6.22 -4.09
C PHE A 153 3.70 -6.64 -2.87
N VAL A 154 5.01 -6.38 -2.89
CA VAL A 154 5.94 -6.78 -1.82
C VAL A 154 6.69 -5.57 -1.23
N ASP A 155 6.21 -5.08 -0.09
CA ASP A 155 6.73 -3.90 0.64
C ASP A 155 8.18 -4.09 1.11
N CYS A 156 8.44 -5.18 1.82
CA CYS A 156 9.77 -5.54 2.30
C CYS A 156 10.62 -6.28 1.23
N GLY A 157 10.28 -6.20 -0.05
CA GLY A 157 11.06 -6.81 -1.15
C GLY A 157 11.03 -8.34 -1.24
N GLN A 158 11.63 -8.87 -2.31
CA GLN A 158 11.75 -10.31 -2.63
C GLN A 158 13.22 -10.77 -2.55
N THR A 159 13.43 -12.07 -2.37
CA THR A 159 14.75 -12.70 -2.20
C THR A 159 15.45 -13.10 -3.50
N GLU A 160 16.77 -12.89 -3.57
CA GLU A 160 17.68 -13.43 -4.60
C GLU A 160 18.88 -14.14 -3.92
N ILE A 161 19.31 -15.29 -4.48
CA ILE A 161 20.28 -16.22 -3.89
C ILE A 161 21.71 -15.78 -4.28
N ASN A 162 22.64 -15.80 -3.32
CA ASN A 162 24.03 -15.25 -3.33
C ASN A 162 24.23 -13.82 -2.79
N GLY A 163 23.36 -13.36 -1.87
CA GLY A 163 23.92 -12.80 -0.62
C GLY A 163 23.48 -11.42 -0.14
N GLU A 164 22.72 -10.62 -0.88
CA GLU A 164 22.39 -9.25 -0.42
C GLU A 164 20.89 -8.97 -0.25
N PHE A 165 20.01 -9.43 -1.15
CA PHE A 165 18.56 -9.13 -1.05
C PHE A 165 17.84 -9.86 0.08
N TYR A 166 18.28 -11.08 0.45
CA TYR A 166 17.66 -11.87 1.53
C TYR A 166 17.65 -11.14 2.87
N LYS A 167 18.77 -10.50 3.23
CA LYS A 167 18.92 -9.87 4.53
C LYS A 167 18.12 -8.59 4.65
N VAL A 168 18.09 -7.77 3.61
CA VAL A 168 17.39 -6.47 3.63
C VAL A 168 15.89 -6.67 3.80
N GLY A 169 15.29 -7.56 3.00
CA GLY A 169 13.84 -7.78 3.07
C GLY A 169 13.38 -8.46 4.36
N PHE A 170 14.16 -9.42 4.85
CA PHE A 170 13.90 -10.04 6.14
C PHE A 170 14.05 -9.05 7.30
N THR A 171 15.05 -8.16 7.26
CA THR A 171 15.22 -7.11 8.29
C THR A 171 14.03 -6.16 8.32
N CYS A 172 13.53 -5.74 7.14
CA CYS A 172 12.34 -4.90 7.04
C CYS A 172 11.12 -5.57 7.68
N ILE A 173 10.82 -6.83 7.33
CA ILE A 173 9.59 -7.47 7.84
C ILE A 173 9.64 -7.71 9.34
N VAL A 174 10.83 -8.01 9.89
CA VAL A 174 11.04 -8.11 11.34
C VAL A 174 10.79 -6.76 12.03
N GLN A 175 11.35 -5.66 11.51
CA GLN A 175 11.11 -4.32 12.08
C GLN A 175 9.64 -3.90 12.01
N LYS A 176 8.94 -4.28 10.95
CA LYS A 176 7.50 -4.02 10.78
C LYS A 176 6.68 -4.85 11.76
N PHE A 177 7.08 -6.09 12.02
CA PHE A 177 6.42 -6.99 12.96
C PHE A 177 6.42 -6.46 14.39
N ASP A 178 7.54 -5.89 14.87
CA ASP A 178 7.65 -5.36 16.24
C ASP A 178 6.55 -4.34 16.59
N ARG A 179 6.04 -3.62 15.58
CA ARG A 179 4.99 -2.59 15.72
C ARG A 179 3.67 -2.98 15.03
N CYS A 180 3.55 -4.22 14.58
CA CYS A 180 2.47 -4.70 13.72
C CYS A 180 2.14 -3.73 12.57
N GLN A 181 3.17 -3.10 12.01
CA GLN A 181 3.00 -2.22 10.87
C GLN A 181 2.67 -3.07 9.63
N PRO A 182 1.66 -2.67 8.83
CA PRO A 182 1.32 -3.39 7.63
C PRO A 182 2.54 -3.50 6.71
N ALA A 183 2.84 -4.72 6.28
CA ALA A 183 3.99 -5.01 5.42
C ALA A 183 3.81 -6.35 4.72
N THR A 184 4.33 -6.45 3.50
CA THR A 184 4.35 -7.70 2.72
C THR A 184 5.79 -8.10 2.42
N TYR A 185 6.10 -9.36 2.67
CA TYR A 185 7.37 -10.00 2.35
C TYR A 185 7.10 -11.25 1.53
N GLN A 186 7.97 -11.56 0.58
CA GLN A 186 7.90 -12.81 -0.16
C GLN A 186 9.27 -13.50 -0.12
N ALA A 187 9.24 -14.78 0.22
CA ALA A 187 10.41 -15.63 0.24
C ALA A 187 10.24 -16.86 -0.64
N THR A 188 11.33 -17.26 -1.28
CA THR A 188 11.50 -18.58 -1.88
C THR A 188 12.56 -19.33 -1.10
N VAL A 189 12.21 -20.52 -0.60
CA VAL A 189 13.08 -21.40 0.17
C VAL A 189 13.21 -22.72 -0.58
N ASP A 190 14.45 -23.21 -0.74
CA ASP A 190 14.73 -24.55 -1.22
C ASP A 190 14.88 -25.49 -0.02
N LEU A 191 13.90 -26.38 0.16
CA LEU A 191 13.91 -27.39 1.23
C LEU A 191 14.68 -28.66 0.82
N GLY A 192 15.41 -28.61 -0.30
CA GLY A 192 16.22 -29.71 -0.81
C GLY A 192 15.40 -30.81 -1.48
N SER A 193 16.04 -31.96 -1.71
CA SER A 193 15.53 -33.05 -2.55
C SER A 193 14.22 -33.68 -2.06
N LEU A 194 13.84 -33.49 -0.79
CA LEU A 194 12.63 -34.06 -0.21
C LEU A 194 11.49 -33.05 -0.04
N GLY A 195 11.79 -31.74 -0.05
CA GLY A 195 10.83 -30.67 0.23
C GLY A 195 10.64 -29.67 -0.90
N GLY A 196 11.47 -29.70 -1.94
CA GLY A 196 11.36 -28.85 -3.13
C GLY A 196 11.42 -27.35 -2.86
N LEU A 197 11.11 -26.56 -3.90
CA LEU A 197 11.01 -25.11 -3.81
C LEU A 197 9.64 -24.70 -3.25
N VAL A 198 9.68 -23.89 -2.20
CA VAL A 198 8.49 -23.29 -1.58
C VAL A 198 8.60 -21.78 -1.69
N THR A 199 7.62 -21.16 -2.31
CA THR A 199 7.46 -19.70 -2.34
C THR A 199 6.21 -19.31 -1.58
N TYR A 200 6.34 -18.39 -0.63
CA TYR A 200 5.23 -17.88 0.14
C TYR A 200 5.25 -16.35 0.23
N VAL A 201 4.06 -15.78 0.33
CA VAL A 201 3.82 -14.37 0.61
C VAL A 201 3.33 -14.27 2.05
N TYR A 202 4.06 -13.49 2.84
CA TYR A 202 3.80 -13.21 4.24
C TYR A 202 3.37 -11.75 4.38
N ARG A 203 2.19 -11.49 4.93
CA ARG A 203 1.64 -10.14 5.11
C ARG A 203 1.30 -9.90 6.56
N ILE A 204 1.92 -8.90 7.17
CA ILE A 204 1.43 -8.31 8.42
C ILE A 204 0.26 -7.41 8.01
N ILE A 205 -0.92 -7.73 8.50
CA ILE A 205 -2.15 -6.99 8.20
C ILE A 205 -2.24 -5.75 9.09
N GLY A 206 -1.90 -5.90 10.37
CA GLY A 206 -1.98 -4.84 11.35
C GLY A 206 -1.98 -5.37 12.78
N LEU A 207 -2.07 -4.45 13.74
CA LEU A 207 -2.29 -4.77 15.14
C LEU A 207 -3.75 -5.18 15.38
N GLU A 208 -3.96 -6.28 16.09
CA GLU A 208 -5.24 -6.73 16.61
C GLU A 208 -5.11 -7.12 18.10
N ASP A 209 -6.21 -7.50 18.74
CA ASP A 209 -6.21 -7.94 20.13
C ASP A 209 -5.24 -9.13 20.30
N GLY A 210 -4.21 -8.94 21.13
CA GLY A 210 -3.22 -9.98 21.42
C GLY A 210 -2.00 -10.05 20.50
N GLY A 211 -1.88 -9.17 19.48
CA GLY A 211 -0.67 -9.08 18.66
C GLY A 211 -0.92 -8.70 17.21
N CYS A 212 -0.07 -9.16 16.29
CA CYS A 212 -0.22 -8.88 14.86
C CYS A 212 -1.15 -9.91 14.20
N LEU A 213 -2.10 -9.45 13.39
CA LEU A 213 -2.77 -10.32 12.43
C LEU A 213 -1.87 -10.51 11.21
N VAL A 214 -1.61 -11.75 10.85
CA VAL A 214 -0.69 -12.14 9.79
C VAL A 214 -1.38 -13.04 8.79
N GLN A 215 -1.26 -12.73 7.50
CA GLN A 215 -1.65 -13.61 6.40
C GLN A 215 -0.42 -14.30 5.78
N THR A 216 -0.47 -15.62 5.65
CA THR A 216 0.45 -16.41 4.83
C THR A 216 -0.28 -17.02 3.64
N GLN A 217 0.34 -17.02 2.46
CA GLN A 217 -0.19 -17.67 1.26
C GLN A 217 0.96 -18.24 0.42
N TYR A 218 0.88 -19.52 0.06
CA TYR A 218 1.87 -20.14 -0.83
C TYR A 218 1.57 -19.82 -2.29
N THR A 219 2.57 -19.36 -3.04
CA THR A 219 2.51 -19.18 -4.50
C THR A 219 3.21 -20.32 -5.24
N GLN A 220 4.10 -21.04 -4.55
CA GLN A 220 4.72 -22.28 -5.01
C GLN A 220 4.87 -23.22 -3.81
N ASN A 221 4.42 -24.45 -3.95
CA ASN A 221 4.58 -25.48 -2.92
C ASN A 221 4.52 -26.86 -3.59
N PRO A 222 5.29 -27.87 -3.15
CA PRO A 222 5.15 -29.24 -3.64
C PRO A 222 3.74 -29.81 -3.47
N ASN A 223 3.01 -29.38 -2.42
CA ASN A 223 1.61 -29.71 -2.25
C ASN A 223 0.75 -28.68 -3.01
N PRO A 224 0.11 -29.08 -4.14
CA PRO A 224 -0.70 -28.16 -4.93
C PRO A 224 -1.94 -27.66 -4.19
N ASP A 225 -2.44 -28.40 -3.20
CA ASP A 225 -3.65 -28.03 -2.45
C ASP A 225 -3.42 -26.80 -1.55
N TRP A 226 -2.16 -26.45 -1.28
CA TRP A 226 -1.80 -25.31 -0.43
C TRP A 226 -1.65 -24.02 -1.24
N ILE A 227 -1.47 -24.15 -2.55
CA ILE A 227 -1.21 -23.01 -3.42
C ILE A 227 -2.44 -22.11 -3.46
N LYS A 228 -2.22 -20.80 -3.27
CA LYS A 228 -3.24 -19.74 -3.18
C LYS A 228 -4.20 -19.86 -2.00
N LYS A 229 -4.05 -20.84 -1.11
CA LYS A 229 -4.84 -20.92 0.13
C LYS A 229 -4.30 -19.93 1.15
N LYS A 230 -5.22 -19.18 1.77
CA LYS A 230 -4.88 -18.17 2.78
C LYS A 230 -4.89 -18.80 4.17
N LEU A 231 -3.87 -18.46 4.95
CA LEU A 231 -3.78 -18.71 6.38
C LEU A 231 -3.72 -17.35 7.07
N MET A 232 -4.71 -17.04 7.89
CA MET A 232 -4.76 -15.83 8.72
C MET A 232 -4.50 -16.23 10.17
N CYS A 233 -3.53 -15.67 10.86
CA CYS A 233 -3.19 -16.07 12.23
C CYS A 233 -2.79 -14.88 13.10
N HIS A 234 -3.08 -14.97 14.39
CA HIS A 234 -2.61 -14.01 15.40
C HIS A 234 -1.21 -14.39 15.89
N TYR A 235 -0.29 -13.43 15.86
CA TYR A 235 1.11 -13.59 16.25
C TYR A 235 1.41 -12.65 17.42
N ASP A 236 2.00 -13.16 18.51
CA ASP A 236 2.45 -12.34 19.64
C ASP A 236 3.69 -11.54 19.25
N ASN A 237 3.54 -10.22 19.13
CA ASN A 237 4.61 -9.31 18.72
C ASN A 237 5.52 -8.85 19.87
N ASN A 238 5.33 -9.38 21.08
CA ASN A 238 6.32 -9.26 22.16
C ASN A 238 7.48 -10.25 22.00
N LYS A 239 7.35 -11.21 21.07
CA LYS A 239 8.38 -12.19 20.70
C LYS A 239 9.01 -11.78 19.37
N SER A 240 10.14 -12.39 19.02
CA SER A 240 10.66 -12.24 17.68
C SER A 240 9.69 -12.86 16.65
N LEU A 241 9.68 -12.33 15.43
CA LEU A 241 8.91 -12.89 14.32
C LEU A 241 9.14 -14.40 14.15
N PHE A 242 10.37 -14.86 14.34
CA PHE A 242 10.73 -16.27 14.22
C PHE A 242 10.09 -17.13 15.32
N GLU A 243 10.17 -16.69 16.58
CA GLU A 243 9.56 -17.40 17.72
C GLU A 243 8.03 -17.42 17.62
N ALA A 244 7.41 -16.28 17.30
CA ALA A 244 5.96 -16.20 17.11
C ALA A 244 5.49 -17.11 15.96
N HIS A 245 6.25 -17.16 14.87
CA HIS A 245 5.97 -18.04 13.75
C HIS A 245 6.06 -19.52 14.13
N ASP A 246 7.15 -19.92 14.79
CA ASP A 246 7.38 -21.30 15.22
C ASP A 246 6.27 -21.78 16.16
N GLU A 247 5.87 -20.95 17.13
CA GLU A 247 4.77 -21.28 18.03
C GLU A 247 3.42 -21.48 17.32
N VAL A 248 3.06 -20.57 16.42
CA VAL A 248 1.81 -20.67 15.64
C VAL A 248 1.82 -21.92 14.77
N PHE A 249 2.93 -22.20 14.08
CA PHE A 249 3.02 -23.37 13.21
C PHE A 249 3.11 -24.69 13.99
N ASN A 250 3.76 -24.71 15.15
CA ASN A 250 3.75 -25.87 16.05
C ASN A 250 2.33 -26.18 16.53
N ARG A 251 1.54 -25.19 16.97
CA ARG A 251 0.13 -25.38 17.32
C ARG A 251 -0.69 -25.93 16.15
N LEU A 252 -0.55 -25.33 14.98
CA LEU A 252 -1.29 -25.74 13.77
C LEU A 252 -0.95 -27.15 13.29
N TRP A 253 0.33 -27.49 13.17
CA TRP A 253 0.77 -28.72 12.51
C TRP A 253 0.95 -29.89 13.46
N VAL A 254 1.47 -29.63 14.66
CA VAL A 254 1.79 -30.68 15.64
C VAL A 254 0.59 -30.94 16.53
N GLU A 255 0.00 -29.87 17.10
CA GLU A 255 -1.11 -29.98 18.03
C GLU A 255 -2.48 -30.04 17.33
N LYS A 256 -2.51 -29.71 16.02
CA LYS A 256 -3.74 -29.64 15.21
C LYS A 256 -4.75 -28.63 15.76
N ASP A 257 -4.26 -27.60 16.45
CA ASP A 257 -5.06 -26.51 16.98
C ASP A 257 -4.98 -25.27 16.07
N LYS A 258 -6.14 -24.80 15.62
CA LYS A 258 -6.29 -23.58 14.81
C LYS A 258 -6.99 -22.46 15.57
N SER A 259 -7.05 -22.50 16.90
CA SER A 259 -7.68 -21.48 17.74
C SER A 259 -7.26 -20.04 17.36
N ASP A 260 -5.98 -19.85 17.04
CA ASP A 260 -5.41 -18.55 16.64
C ASP A 260 -5.44 -18.29 15.14
N CYS A 261 -6.02 -19.19 14.33
CA CYS A 261 -5.85 -19.21 12.88
C CYS A 261 -7.13 -19.53 12.11
N THR A 262 -7.32 -18.87 10.98
CA THR A 262 -8.47 -19.06 10.08
C THR A 262 -8.05 -19.14 8.61
N GLY A 263 -9.00 -19.53 7.76
CA GLY A 263 -8.83 -19.65 6.31
C GLY A 263 -8.58 -21.07 5.83
N ASP A 264 -8.76 -21.29 4.53
CA ASP A 264 -8.67 -22.61 3.87
C ASP A 264 -7.41 -23.39 4.24
N LEU A 265 -6.27 -22.69 4.38
CA LEU A 265 -5.01 -23.35 4.69
C LEU A 265 -4.97 -23.83 6.15
N ALA A 266 -5.59 -23.11 7.10
CA ALA A 266 -5.71 -23.59 8.48
C ALA A 266 -6.48 -24.91 8.55
N ASP A 267 -7.56 -25.02 7.78
CA ASP A 267 -8.37 -26.25 7.69
C ASP A 267 -7.60 -27.41 7.09
N ILE A 268 -6.74 -27.17 6.09
CA ILE A 268 -5.90 -28.20 5.48
C ILE A 268 -4.80 -28.66 6.45
N LEU A 269 -4.16 -27.73 7.17
CA LEU A 269 -3.03 -28.04 8.04
C LEU A 269 -3.45 -28.78 9.33
N THR A 270 -4.71 -28.61 9.74
CA THR A 270 -5.29 -29.26 10.93
C THR A 270 -6.00 -30.59 10.66
N GLN A 271 -6.06 -31.03 9.40
CA GLN A 271 -6.48 -32.40 9.04
C GLN A 271 -5.37 -33.42 9.29
#